data_AF-A0A3N6MD85-F1
#
_entry.id   AF-A0A3N6MD85-F1
#
_cell.length_a   1.000
_cell.length_b   1.000
_cell.length_c   1.000
_cell.angle_alpha   90.00
_cell.angle_beta   90.00
_cell.angle_gamma   90.00
#
_symmetry.space_group_name_H-M   'P 1'
#
loop_
_entity.id
_entity.type
_entity.pdbx_description
1 polymer ?
#
loop_
_entity_poly.entity_id
_entity_poly.type
_entity_poly.pdbx_seq_one_letter_code
_entity_poly.pdbx_strand_id
1 'polypeptide(L)'
;MNDPNWTEITEYLAELSKSVGATTYRSHKTVLVAYERWCASKDVSPKEGKSAQVARFLESRYLNRDYSLETAYGHLCTLSNFHAVVKRADPELEKIRIVTHIDVSSSPSGKALRQRICDQFSAATSPSGTSAKAVKELVAHLRERHYGCRTHVVTEVLLDTKGRIEPTRNLNIDDLDQERGTVEITVPDQFLVADLLATRTANLSKNTLDAIKTYLRYERKETHDSNPDPLFTTREGRVGASTLRKAVQRESKSVLPPQSVALEYPGPADQNDRTAAQRNVSLSDIRWAAIKSWLEYK
;
A
#
# COMPACT_ATOMS: atom_id res chain seq x y z
N MET A 1 34.36 8.02 -5.06
CA MET A 1 34.97 9.35 -4.88
C MET A 1 33.82 10.28 -4.57
N ASN A 2 33.61 10.60 -3.29
CA ASN A 2 32.43 11.33 -2.84
C ASN A 2 32.73 12.84 -2.87
N ASP A 3 32.12 13.56 -3.82
CA ASP A 3 32.18 15.02 -3.88
C ASP A 3 31.37 15.60 -2.70
N PRO A 4 31.89 16.57 -1.93
CA PRO A 4 31.23 17.08 -0.72
C PRO A 4 30.03 18.01 -0.98
N ASN A 5 29.50 18.06 -2.21
CA ASN A 5 28.43 18.98 -2.64
C ASN A 5 27.19 18.28 -3.20
N TRP A 6 27.10 16.95 -3.14
CA TRP A 6 25.88 16.23 -3.55
C TRP A 6 24.87 16.26 -2.41
N THR A 7 23.74 16.93 -2.63
CA THR A 7 22.55 16.77 -1.78
C THR A 7 21.83 15.47 -2.15
N GLU A 8 21.04 14.90 -1.23
CA GLU A 8 20.27 13.66 -1.48
C GLU A 8 19.29 13.81 -2.66
N ILE A 9 18.84 15.05 -2.91
CA ILE A 9 18.05 15.38 -4.09
C ILE A 9 18.89 15.25 -5.36
N THR A 10 20.15 15.66 -5.33
CA THR A 10 21.05 15.57 -6.48
C THR A 10 21.35 14.11 -6.82
N GLU A 11 21.59 13.26 -5.82
CA GLU A 11 21.75 11.81 -6.01
C GLU A 11 20.48 11.16 -6.59
N TYR A 12 19.32 11.47 -6.00
CA TYR A 12 18.03 11.00 -6.50
C TYR A 12 17.80 11.40 -7.97
N LEU A 13 18.07 12.66 -8.31
CA LEU A 13 17.89 13.16 -9.68
C LEU A 13 18.88 12.55 -10.66
N ALA A 14 20.13 12.30 -10.23
CA ALA A 14 21.14 11.65 -11.06
C ALA A 14 20.70 10.23 -11.44
N GLU A 15 20.21 9.45 -10.46
CA GLU A 15 19.72 8.10 -10.74
C GLU A 15 18.43 8.12 -11.57
N LEU A 16 17.48 8.99 -11.21
CA LEU A 16 16.22 9.14 -11.96
C LEU A 16 16.46 9.48 -13.43
N SER A 17 17.48 10.28 -13.74
CA SER A 17 17.80 10.67 -15.12
C SER A 17 18.16 9.51 -16.04
N LYS A 18 18.53 8.35 -15.48
CA LYS A 18 18.88 7.15 -16.25
C LYS A 18 17.65 6.35 -16.69
N SER A 19 16.55 6.45 -15.95
CA SER A 19 15.34 5.62 -16.17
C SER A 19 14.15 6.39 -16.74
N VAL A 20 14.18 7.73 -16.75
CA VAL A 20 13.02 8.54 -17.17
C VAL A 20 13.33 9.49 -18.32
N GLY A 21 12.31 9.82 -19.12
CA GLY A 21 12.42 10.82 -20.19
C GLY A 21 12.68 12.24 -19.66
N ALA A 22 13.26 13.09 -20.52
CA ALA A 22 13.68 14.45 -20.16
C ALA A 22 12.58 15.33 -19.55
N THR A 23 11.33 15.19 -19.98
CA THR A 23 10.19 15.94 -19.45
C THR A 23 9.92 15.56 -17.98
N THR A 24 9.91 14.27 -17.66
CA THR A 24 9.72 13.77 -16.29
C THR A 24 10.85 14.21 -15.37
N TYR A 25 12.10 14.09 -15.84
CA TYR A 25 13.27 14.57 -15.12
C TYR A 25 13.17 16.07 -14.80
N ARG A 26 12.83 16.91 -15.80
CA ARG A 26 12.69 18.37 -15.62
C ARG A 26 11.60 18.72 -14.62
N SER A 27 10.47 18.00 -14.66
CA SER A 27 9.38 18.16 -13.70
C SER A 27 9.85 17.85 -12.27
N HIS A 28 10.50 16.69 -12.07
CA HIS A 28 11.05 16.29 -10.76
C HIS A 28 12.07 17.30 -10.25
N LYS A 29 13.04 17.69 -11.08
CA LYS A 29 14.08 18.66 -10.74
C LYS A 29 13.49 19.99 -10.28
N THR A 30 12.50 20.50 -11.02
CA THR A 30 11.86 21.79 -10.71
C THR A 30 11.22 21.79 -9.32
N VAL A 31 10.48 20.74 -8.99
CA VAL A 31 9.79 20.62 -7.70
C VAL A 31 10.79 20.41 -6.56
N LEU A 32 11.78 19.52 -6.75
CA LEU A 32 12.71 19.16 -5.68
C LEU A 32 13.69 20.29 -5.34
N VAL A 33 14.18 21.05 -6.33
CA VAL A 33 15.00 22.25 -6.07
C VAL A 33 14.19 23.30 -5.30
N ALA A 34 12.90 23.46 -5.62
CA ALA A 34 12.03 24.36 -4.86
C ALA A 34 11.82 23.87 -3.42
N TYR A 35 11.67 22.56 -3.24
CA TYR A 35 11.53 21.93 -1.92
C TYR A 35 12.81 22.08 -1.08
N GLU A 36 13.98 21.84 -1.67
CA GLU A 36 15.29 22.01 -1.03
C GLU A 36 15.48 23.42 -0.48
N ARG A 37 15.19 24.44 -1.29
CA ARG A 37 15.27 25.85 -0.87
C ARG A 37 14.30 26.16 0.27
N TRP A 38 13.09 25.61 0.22
CA TRP A 38 12.11 25.78 1.29
C TRP A 38 12.59 25.12 2.59
N CYS A 39 13.12 23.90 2.49
CA CYS A 39 13.74 23.16 3.60
C CYS A 39 14.91 23.92 4.23
N ALA A 40 15.81 24.49 3.42
CA ALA A 40 16.90 25.33 3.90
C ALA A 40 16.42 26.56 4.68
N SER A 41 15.33 27.21 4.24
CA SER A 41 14.72 28.34 4.98
C SER A 41 14.09 27.95 6.32
N LYS A 42 13.93 26.65 6.59
CA LYS A 42 13.35 26.08 7.81
C LYS A 42 14.37 25.32 8.66
N ASP A 43 15.64 25.34 8.26
CA ASP A 43 16.73 24.59 8.91
C ASP A 43 16.40 23.09 9.05
N VAL A 44 15.84 22.51 7.98
CA VAL A 44 15.44 21.10 7.93
C VAL A 44 16.07 20.47 6.69
N SER A 45 16.74 19.34 6.84
CA SER A 45 17.22 18.58 5.69
C SER A 45 16.05 18.01 4.89
N PRO A 46 16.05 18.06 3.54
CA PRO A 46 14.98 17.48 2.71
C PRO A 46 14.69 16.01 3.02
N LYS A 47 15.72 15.22 3.37
CA LYS A 47 15.57 13.79 3.69
C LYS A 47 14.82 13.54 5.01
N GLU A 48 14.99 14.45 5.96
CA GLU A 48 14.40 14.39 7.30
C GLU A 48 12.99 14.98 7.34
N GLY A 49 12.57 15.61 6.24
CA GLY A 49 11.24 16.21 6.11
C GLY A 49 10.14 15.23 6.49
N LYS A 50 9.39 15.54 7.54
CA LYS A 50 8.20 14.78 7.95
C LYS A 50 7.06 15.03 6.97
N SER A 51 6.13 14.09 6.84
CA SER A 51 4.99 14.22 5.92
C SER A 51 4.19 15.52 6.14
N ALA A 52 4.09 15.99 7.38
CA ALA A 52 3.48 17.29 7.70
C ALA A 52 4.25 18.50 7.16
N GLN A 53 5.59 18.45 7.12
CA GLN A 53 6.39 19.52 6.53
C GLN A 53 6.26 19.52 5.00
N VAL A 54 6.22 18.33 4.38
CA VAL A 54 5.96 18.20 2.94
C VAL A 54 4.58 18.76 2.58
N ALA A 55 3.56 18.49 3.41
CA ALA A 55 2.22 19.06 3.23
C ALA A 55 2.25 20.60 3.30
N ARG A 56 2.90 21.19 4.31
CA ARG A 56 3.07 22.64 4.43
C ARG A 56 3.80 23.27 3.24
N PHE A 57 4.79 22.58 2.70
CA PHE A 57 5.45 23.01 1.47
C PHE A 57 4.45 23.03 0.29
N LEU A 58 3.70 21.94 0.10
CA LEU A 58 2.66 21.87 -0.94
C LEU A 58 1.61 22.98 -0.79
N GLU A 59 1.17 23.25 0.44
CA GLU A 59 0.21 24.32 0.75
C GLU A 59 0.75 25.70 0.38
N SER A 60 1.88 26.07 0.97
CA SER A 60 2.47 27.41 0.79
C SER A 60 2.87 27.71 -0.65
N ARG A 61 3.25 26.68 -1.41
CA ARG A 61 3.79 26.85 -2.76
C ARG A 61 2.78 26.62 -3.87
N TYR A 62 1.82 25.71 -3.69
CA TYR A 62 0.97 25.25 -4.80
C TYR A 62 -0.52 25.26 -4.46
N LEU A 63 -0.96 24.85 -3.27
CA LEU A 63 -2.39 24.73 -2.96
C LEU A 63 -3.05 26.04 -2.53
N ASN A 64 -2.27 26.97 -1.97
CA ASN A 64 -2.74 28.33 -1.63
C ASN A 64 -2.51 29.32 -2.78
N ARG A 65 -2.23 28.80 -3.98
CA ARG A 65 -2.04 29.55 -5.21
C ARG A 65 -2.96 28.94 -6.28
N ASP A 66 -3.26 29.69 -7.34
CA ASP A 66 -4.17 29.26 -8.42
C ASP A 66 -3.59 28.18 -9.35
N TYR A 67 -2.87 27.18 -8.81
CA TYR A 67 -2.45 26.03 -9.59
C TYR A 67 -3.60 25.05 -9.81
N SER A 68 -3.59 24.40 -10.97
CA SER A 68 -4.54 23.33 -11.26
C SER A 68 -4.36 22.13 -10.31
N LEU A 69 -5.44 21.38 -10.08
CA LEU A 69 -5.42 20.15 -9.29
C LEU A 69 -4.44 19.11 -9.87
N GLU A 70 -4.32 19.00 -11.20
CA GLU A 70 -3.39 18.09 -11.85
C GLU A 70 -1.94 18.47 -11.58
N THR A 71 -1.62 19.77 -11.59
CA THR A 71 -0.28 20.26 -11.26
C THR A 71 0.07 19.94 -9.81
N ALA A 72 -0.83 20.22 -8.86
CA ALA A 72 -0.64 19.89 -7.46
C ALA A 72 -0.46 18.37 -7.23
N TYR A 73 -1.25 17.55 -7.92
CA TYR A 73 -1.13 16.10 -7.88
C TYR A 73 0.23 15.62 -8.41
N GLY A 74 0.70 16.17 -9.55
CA GLY A 74 2.02 15.86 -10.10
C GLY A 74 3.17 16.21 -9.15
N HIS A 75 3.07 17.35 -8.46
CA HIS A 75 4.06 17.75 -7.44
C HIS A 75 4.05 16.84 -6.22
N LEU A 76 2.86 16.46 -5.74
CA LEU A 76 2.72 15.48 -4.68
C LEU A 76 3.36 14.13 -5.06
N CYS A 77 3.13 13.64 -6.29
CA CYS A 77 3.77 12.42 -6.78
C CYS A 77 5.30 12.52 -6.77
N THR A 78 5.85 13.67 -7.19
CA THR A 78 7.30 13.91 -7.16
C THR A 78 7.85 13.82 -5.74
N LEU A 79 7.21 14.53 -4.80
CA LEU A 79 7.65 14.57 -3.40
C LEU A 79 7.49 13.21 -2.72
N SER A 80 6.37 12.50 -2.95
CA SER A 80 6.16 11.16 -2.38
C SER A 80 7.19 10.16 -2.89
N ASN A 81 7.56 10.24 -4.19
CA ASN A 81 8.58 9.39 -4.78
C ASN A 81 9.96 9.63 -4.18
N PHE A 82 10.38 10.89 -4.05
CA PHE A 82 11.65 11.24 -3.40
C PHE A 82 11.69 10.76 -1.94
N HIS A 83 10.64 11.06 -1.16
CA HIS A 83 10.56 10.63 0.25
C HIS A 83 10.52 9.11 0.38
N ALA A 84 9.87 8.40 -0.54
CA ALA A 84 9.86 6.95 -0.55
C ALA A 84 11.25 6.35 -0.74
N VAL A 85 12.04 6.86 -1.70
CA VAL A 85 13.43 6.41 -1.93
C VAL A 85 14.27 6.62 -0.68
N VAL A 86 14.26 7.85 -0.15
CA VAL A 86 15.08 8.22 1.02
C VAL A 86 14.70 7.43 2.27
N LYS A 87 13.41 7.18 2.49
CA LYS A 87 12.90 6.50 3.70
C LYS A 87 12.71 5.00 3.53
N ARG A 88 13.06 4.44 2.36
CA ARG A 88 12.76 3.07 1.96
C ARG A 88 11.30 2.67 2.22
N ALA A 89 10.38 3.56 1.83
CA ALA A 89 8.94 3.44 2.11
C ALA A 89 8.11 3.18 0.84
N ASP A 90 6.82 2.89 1.02
CA ASP A 90 5.88 2.74 -0.11
C ASP A 90 5.50 4.12 -0.68
N PRO A 91 5.72 4.40 -1.98
CA PRO A 91 5.39 5.69 -2.58
C PRO A 91 3.91 6.07 -2.48
N GLU A 92 3.00 5.10 -2.54
CA GLU A 92 1.56 5.35 -2.40
C GLU A 92 1.19 5.62 -0.93
N LEU A 93 1.78 4.89 0.02
CA LEU A 93 1.54 5.19 1.43
C LEU A 93 2.14 6.53 1.85
N GLU A 94 3.30 6.93 1.32
CA GLU A 94 3.87 8.27 1.55
C GLU A 94 2.98 9.36 0.96
N LYS A 95 2.45 9.17 -0.24
CA LYS A 95 1.45 10.07 -0.84
C LYS A 95 0.25 10.25 0.09
N ILE A 96 -0.31 9.15 0.60
CA ILE A 96 -1.43 9.16 1.54
C ILE A 96 -1.04 9.89 2.85
N ARG A 97 0.15 9.63 3.42
CA ARG A 97 0.63 10.33 4.63
C ARG A 97 0.68 11.82 4.44
N ILE A 98 1.23 12.29 3.32
CA ILE A 98 1.37 13.72 3.05
C ILE A 98 0.00 14.38 3.00
N VAL A 99 -0.96 13.83 2.24
CA VAL A 99 -2.28 14.47 2.10
C VAL A 99 -3.12 14.44 3.37
N THR A 100 -2.87 13.52 4.30
CA THR A 100 -3.54 13.55 5.62
C THR A 100 -3.18 14.77 6.45
N HIS A 101 -2.06 15.43 6.16
CA HIS A 101 -1.62 16.64 6.85
C HIS A 101 -1.98 17.94 6.11
N ILE A 102 -2.68 17.87 4.98
CA ILE A 102 -3.13 19.06 4.27
C ILE A 102 -4.34 19.65 5.01
N ASP A 103 -4.27 20.94 5.33
CA ASP A 103 -5.36 21.74 5.85
C ASP A 103 -6.39 22.01 4.74
N VAL A 104 -7.46 21.22 4.78
CA VAL A 104 -8.58 21.33 3.85
C VAL A 104 -9.52 22.49 4.15
N SER A 105 -9.41 23.13 5.32
CA SER A 105 -10.24 24.29 5.68
C SER A 105 -9.78 25.57 4.98
N SER A 106 -8.48 25.67 4.73
CA SER A 106 -7.85 26.87 4.19
C SER A 106 -7.63 26.84 2.66
N SER A 107 -7.87 25.71 1.98
CA SER A 107 -7.62 25.57 0.53
C SER A 107 -8.64 24.66 -0.18
N PRO A 108 -9.44 25.19 -1.13
CA PRO A 108 -10.30 24.37 -1.99
C PRO A 108 -9.52 23.33 -2.81
N SER A 109 -8.35 23.71 -3.34
CA SER A 109 -7.45 22.80 -4.05
C SER A 109 -6.88 21.71 -3.14
N GLY A 110 -6.55 22.06 -1.88
CA GLY A 110 -6.14 21.10 -0.85
C GLY A 110 -7.24 20.09 -0.52
N LYS A 111 -8.49 20.56 -0.36
CA LYS A 111 -9.67 19.70 -0.17
C LYS A 111 -9.86 18.74 -1.35
N ALA A 112 -9.82 19.26 -2.58
CA ALA A 112 -9.97 18.45 -3.79
C ALA A 112 -8.86 17.40 -3.94
N LEU A 113 -7.61 17.76 -3.64
CA LEU A 113 -6.47 16.85 -3.67
C LEU A 113 -6.60 15.73 -2.63
N ARG A 114 -7.02 16.07 -1.41
CA ARG A 114 -7.27 15.07 -0.36
C ARG A 114 -8.42 14.14 -0.74
N GLN A 115 -9.53 14.67 -1.28
CA GLN A 115 -10.64 13.85 -1.80
C GLN A 115 -10.14 12.83 -2.82
N ARG A 116 -9.43 13.29 -3.86
CA ARG A 116 -8.95 12.44 -4.95
C ARG A 116 -8.16 11.21 -4.47
N ILE A 117 -7.43 11.34 -3.36
CA ILE A 117 -6.55 10.27 -2.85
C ILE A 117 -7.21 9.47 -1.73
N CYS A 118 -7.94 10.13 -0.84
CA CYS A 118 -8.50 9.49 0.36
C CYS A 118 -9.92 8.95 0.15
N ASP A 119 -10.71 9.46 -0.79
CA ASP A 119 -12.12 9.07 -0.93
C ASP A 119 -12.31 7.57 -1.19
N GLN A 120 -11.37 6.97 -1.94
CA GLN A 120 -11.33 5.53 -2.16
C GLN A 120 -11.22 4.71 -0.85
N PHE A 121 -10.75 5.30 0.26
CA PHE A 121 -10.63 4.69 1.59
C PHE A 121 -11.63 5.26 2.60
N SER A 122 -12.16 6.46 2.37
CA SER A 122 -13.15 7.11 3.23
C SER A 122 -14.54 6.47 3.12
N ALA A 123 -14.87 5.86 1.98
CA ALA A 123 -16.16 5.22 1.73
C ALA A 123 -16.54 4.16 2.80
N ALA A 124 -17.84 3.92 2.97
CA ALA A 124 -18.35 2.89 3.90
C ALA A 124 -17.97 1.46 3.45
N THR A 125 -17.80 1.28 2.14
CA THR A 125 -17.40 0.03 1.49
C THR A 125 -16.21 0.25 0.58
N SER A 126 -15.45 -0.81 0.34
CA SER A 126 -14.41 -0.86 -0.68
C SER A 126 -15.00 -0.72 -2.09
N PRO A 127 -14.16 -0.55 -3.13
CA PRO A 127 -14.62 -0.54 -4.52
C PRO A 127 -15.38 -1.80 -4.95
N SER A 128 -15.20 -2.93 -4.25
CA SER A 128 -15.93 -4.18 -4.51
C SER A 128 -17.26 -4.29 -3.73
N GLY A 129 -17.62 -3.28 -2.93
CA GLY A 129 -18.80 -3.30 -2.08
C GLY A 129 -18.59 -3.99 -0.72
N THR A 130 -17.35 -4.29 -0.33
CA THR A 130 -17.03 -4.95 0.95
C THR A 130 -16.86 -3.95 2.08
N SER A 131 -17.51 -4.17 3.23
CA SER A 131 -17.38 -3.29 4.40
C SER A 131 -16.14 -3.62 5.24
N ALA A 132 -15.63 -2.64 5.99
CA ALA A 132 -14.52 -2.88 6.93
C ALA A 132 -14.89 -3.89 8.03
N LYS A 133 -16.17 -3.95 8.42
CA LYS A 133 -16.70 -4.95 9.36
C LYS A 133 -16.55 -6.37 8.81
N ALA A 134 -16.91 -6.60 7.54
CA ALA A 134 -16.78 -7.91 6.91
C ALA A 134 -15.31 -8.39 6.86
N VAL A 135 -14.37 -7.48 6.61
CA VAL A 135 -12.94 -7.79 6.69
C VAL A 135 -12.53 -8.17 8.11
N LYS A 136 -12.99 -7.43 9.12
CA LYS A 136 -12.71 -7.75 10.54
C LYS A 136 -13.27 -9.12 10.94
N GLU A 137 -14.47 -9.47 10.48
CA GLU A 137 -15.09 -10.78 10.73
C GLU A 137 -14.28 -11.92 10.10
N LEU A 138 -13.82 -11.77 8.85
CA LEU A 138 -12.92 -12.73 8.23
C LEU A 138 -11.62 -12.90 9.02
N VAL A 139 -11.00 -11.80 9.44
CA VAL A 139 -9.74 -11.83 10.19
C VAL A 139 -9.94 -12.53 11.54
N ALA A 140 -11.02 -12.24 12.26
CA ALA A 140 -11.36 -12.91 13.51
C ALA A 140 -11.54 -14.43 13.30
N HIS A 141 -12.29 -14.83 12.28
CA HIS A 141 -12.46 -16.24 11.92
C HIS A 141 -11.13 -16.93 11.60
N LEU A 142 -10.25 -16.28 10.82
CA LEU A 142 -8.93 -16.84 10.49
C LEU A 142 -8.06 -17.00 11.74
N ARG A 143 -8.09 -16.03 12.67
CA ARG A 143 -7.36 -16.10 13.94
C ARG A 143 -7.88 -17.21 14.87
N GLU A 144 -9.19 -17.45 14.87
CA GLU A 144 -9.82 -18.44 15.75
C GLU A 144 -9.78 -19.87 15.19
N ARG A 145 -9.98 -20.04 13.89
CA ARG A 145 -10.23 -21.35 13.26
C ARG A 145 -9.12 -21.82 12.33
N HIS A 146 -8.32 -20.90 11.80
CA HIS A 146 -7.30 -21.18 10.79
C HIS A 146 -5.95 -20.53 11.14
N TYR A 147 -5.67 -20.42 12.44
CA TYR A 147 -4.44 -19.79 12.92
C TYR A 147 -3.21 -20.49 12.34
N GLY A 148 -2.20 -19.70 11.97
CA GLY A 148 -0.97 -20.20 11.35
C GLY A 148 -1.15 -20.85 9.96
N CYS A 149 -2.34 -20.86 9.35
CA CYS A 149 -2.47 -21.36 7.98
C CYS A 149 -1.98 -20.32 6.97
N ARG A 150 -1.66 -20.74 5.74
CA ARG A 150 -1.20 -19.83 4.67
C ARG A 150 -2.17 -18.66 4.42
N THR A 151 -3.48 -18.92 4.44
CA THR A 151 -4.53 -17.89 4.23
C THR A 151 -4.55 -16.86 5.35
N HIS A 152 -4.36 -17.30 6.60
CA HIS A 152 -4.26 -16.43 7.76
C HIS A 152 -3.00 -15.57 7.68
N VAL A 153 -1.84 -16.18 7.42
CA VAL A 153 -0.57 -15.43 7.36
C VAL A 153 -0.56 -14.39 6.24
N VAL A 154 -1.01 -14.72 5.02
CA VAL A 154 -1.07 -13.71 3.95
C VAL A 154 -2.00 -12.56 4.30
N THR A 155 -3.09 -12.84 5.04
CA THR A 155 -4.04 -11.81 5.48
C THR A 155 -3.40 -10.87 6.49
N GLU A 156 -2.73 -11.40 7.52
CA GLU A 156 -2.01 -10.62 8.53
C GLU A 156 -0.89 -9.77 7.91
N VAL A 157 -0.09 -10.35 7.01
CA VAL A 157 0.97 -9.62 6.31
C VAL A 157 0.40 -8.46 5.48
N LEU A 158 -0.73 -8.65 4.79
CA LEU A 158 -1.36 -7.56 4.04
C LEU A 158 -1.90 -6.44 4.95
N LEU A 159 -2.43 -6.78 6.13
CA LEU A 159 -2.93 -5.80 7.09
C LEU A 159 -1.81 -4.89 7.61
N ASP A 160 -0.69 -5.48 8.03
CA ASP A 160 0.44 -4.72 8.57
C ASP A 160 1.12 -3.89 7.50
N THR A 161 1.42 -4.53 6.37
CA THR A 161 2.26 -3.93 5.33
C THR A 161 1.51 -3.01 4.37
N LYS A 162 0.16 -3.10 4.36
CA LYS A 162 -0.72 -2.45 3.36
C LYS A 162 -0.29 -2.75 1.92
N GLY A 163 0.37 -3.89 1.74
CA GLY A 163 0.97 -4.34 0.49
C GLY A 163 -0.07 -4.72 -0.56
N ARG A 164 0.41 -4.87 -1.79
CA ARG A 164 -0.34 -5.52 -2.87
C ARG A 164 -0.02 -7.01 -2.86
N ILE A 165 -0.97 -7.83 -3.33
CA ILE A 165 -0.80 -9.28 -3.34
C ILE A 165 0.43 -9.74 -4.15
N GLU A 166 0.73 -9.12 -5.29
CA GLU A 166 1.86 -9.56 -6.13
C GLU A 166 3.22 -9.41 -5.40
N PRO A 167 3.59 -8.23 -4.85
CA PRO A 167 4.76 -8.13 -3.97
C PRO A 167 4.70 -9.06 -2.76
N THR A 168 3.55 -9.14 -2.07
CA THR A 168 3.42 -9.95 -0.86
C THR A 168 3.63 -11.44 -1.12
N ARG A 169 3.12 -11.99 -2.23
CA ARG A 169 3.33 -13.43 -2.54
C ARG A 169 4.77 -13.74 -2.98
N ASN A 170 5.50 -12.72 -3.42
CA ASN A 170 6.88 -12.87 -3.89
C ASN A 170 7.89 -12.86 -2.74
N LEU A 171 7.44 -12.61 -1.50
CA LEU A 171 8.26 -12.72 -0.31
C LEU A 171 8.96 -14.07 -0.20
N ASN A 172 10.21 -14.01 0.21
CA ASN A 172 11.06 -15.12 0.62
C ASN A 172 11.19 -15.12 2.14
N ILE A 173 11.67 -16.23 2.70
CA ILE A 173 11.95 -16.29 4.14
C ILE A 173 13.02 -15.25 4.51
N ASP A 174 14.03 -15.07 3.66
CA ASP A 174 15.15 -14.14 3.90
C ASP A 174 14.74 -12.67 3.87
N ASP A 175 13.56 -12.35 3.32
CA ASP A 175 13.01 -10.99 3.36
C ASP A 175 12.47 -10.63 4.76
N LEU A 176 12.34 -11.61 5.68
CA LEU A 176 11.83 -11.44 7.04
C LEU A 176 12.97 -11.25 8.04
N ASP A 177 12.96 -10.12 8.72
CA ASP A 177 13.73 -9.91 9.94
C ASP A 177 12.82 -10.14 11.15
N GLN A 178 12.84 -11.37 11.67
CA GLN A 178 12.00 -11.76 12.80
C GLN A 178 12.39 -11.10 14.12
N GLU A 179 13.65 -10.66 14.27
CA GLU A 179 14.13 -10.02 15.49
C GLU A 179 13.67 -8.57 15.53
N ARG A 180 13.81 -7.85 14.42
CA ARG A 180 13.35 -6.46 14.29
C ARG A 180 11.85 -6.36 14.04
N GLY A 181 11.20 -7.45 13.68
CA GLY A 181 9.80 -7.47 13.32
C GLY A 181 9.52 -6.69 12.05
N THR A 182 10.36 -6.88 11.02
CA THR A 182 10.25 -6.18 9.74
C THR A 182 10.28 -7.14 8.56
N VAL A 183 9.75 -6.69 7.43
CA VAL A 183 9.82 -7.39 6.16
C VAL A 183 10.23 -6.44 5.03
N GLU A 184 11.09 -6.91 4.13
CA GLU A 184 11.39 -6.24 2.87
C GLU A 184 10.40 -6.67 1.79
N ILE A 185 9.73 -5.70 1.15
CA ILE A 185 8.72 -5.97 0.14
C ILE A 185 9.11 -5.23 -1.14
N THR A 186 9.05 -5.91 -2.28
CA THR A 186 9.30 -5.29 -3.59
C THR A 186 8.37 -4.11 -3.83
N VAL A 187 8.91 -2.99 -4.29
CA VAL A 187 8.12 -1.86 -4.78
C VAL A 187 7.61 -2.19 -6.18
N PRO A 188 6.31 -2.14 -6.44
CA PRO A 188 5.75 -2.43 -7.76
C PRO A 188 6.35 -1.58 -8.89
N ASP A 189 6.69 -2.21 -10.01
CA ASP A 189 7.33 -1.60 -11.20
C ASP A 189 6.56 -0.41 -11.80
N GLN A 190 5.25 -0.35 -11.56
CA GLN A 190 4.41 0.78 -11.97
C GLN A 190 4.80 2.11 -11.29
N PHE A 191 5.59 2.08 -10.21
CA PHE A 191 6.11 3.30 -9.59
C PHE A 191 7.38 3.75 -10.31
N LEU A 192 7.44 5.03 -10.64
CA LEU A 192 8.59 5.65 -11.33
C LEU A 192 9.95 5.37 -10.65
N VAL A 193 9.93 5.15 -9.34
CA VAL A 193 11.14 4.93 -8.53
C VAL A 193 11.44 3.46 -8.29
N ALA A 194 10.78 2.52 -8.98
CA ALA A 194 11.03 1.09 -8.78
C ALA A 194 12.51 0.71 -9.02
N ASP A 195 13.16 1.33 -10.00
CA ASP A 195 14.60 1.13 -10.28
C ASP A 195 15.51 1.75 -9.20
N LEU A 196 15.03 2.78 -8.50
CA LEU A 196 15.77 3.49 -7.45
C LEU A 196 15.53 2.87 -6.06
N LEU A 197 14.39 2.21 -5.89
CA LEU A 197 13.93 1.61 -4.66
C LEU A 197 13.31 0.25 -4.98
N ALA A 198 14.16 -0.77 -5.12
CA ALA A 198 13.70 -2.12 -5.43
C ALA A 198 12.82 -2.71 -4.32
N THR A 199 13.18 -2.47 -3.05
CA THR A 199 12.46 -2.96 -1.88
C THR A 199 12.14 -1.84 -0.90
N ARG A 200 11.02 -1.98 -0.18
CA ARG A 200 10.61 -1.13 0.95
C ARG A 200 10.54 -1.95 2.22
N THR A 201 10.78 -1.32 3.35
CA THR A 201 10.68 -1.97 4.66
C THR A 201 9.31 -1.71 5.28
N ALA A 202 8.68 -2.74 5.83
CA ALA A 202 7.44 -2.63 6.60
C ALA A 202 7.56 -3.33 7.94
N ASN A 203 6.95 -2.73 8.97
CA ASN A 203 6.86 -3.33 10.30
C ASN A 203 5.77 -4.40 10.31
N LEU A 204 6.05 -5.49 11.01
CA LEU A 204 5.11 -6.57 11.31
C LEU A 204 4.77 -6.51 12.80
N SER A 205 3.47 -6.62 13.09
CA SER A 205 2.99 -6.75 14.46
C SER A 205 3.40 -8.10 15.05
N LYS A 206 3.41 -8.18 16.39
CA LYS A 206 3.66 -9.44 17.09
C LYS A 206 2.70 -10.55 16.64
N ASN A 207 1.42 -10.22 16.43
CA ASN A 207 0.42 -11.18 15.97
C ASN A 207 0.79 -11.79 14.61
N THR A 208 1.26 -10.97 13.67
CA THR A 208 1.71 -11.42 12.36
C THR A 208 2.96 -12.28 12.46
N LEU A 209 3.93 -11.90 13.29
CA LEU A 209 5.15 -12.68 13.51
C LEU A 209 4.84 -14.05 14.11
N ASP A 210 3.97 -14.12 15.11
CA ASP A 210 3.58 -15.38 15.74
C ASP A 210 2.81 -16.29 14.76
N ALA A 211 1.95 -15.69 13.91
CA ALA A 211 1.28 -16.41 12.84
C ALA A 211 2.25 -16.95 11.79
N ILE A 212 3.24 -16.15 11.36
CA ILE A 212 4.31 -16.57 10.45
C ILE A 212 5.10 -17.73 11.06
N LYS A 213 5.54 -17.63 12.32
CA LYS A 213 6.30 -18.69 13.01
C LYS A 213 5.52 -20.00 13.05
N THR A 214 4.22 -19.92 13.33
CA THR A 214 3.33 -21.10 13.34
C THR A 214 3.22 -21.71 11.95
N TYR A 215 3.04 -20.87 10.93
CA TYR A 215 2.97 -21.31 9.53
C TYR A 215 4.26 -21.99 9.06
N LEU A 216 5.41 -21.37 9.31
CA LEU A 216 6.72 -21.92 8.95
C LEU A 216 6.95 -23.28 9.60
N ARG A 217 6.51 -23.45 10.86
CA ARG A 217 6.74 -24.68 11.62
C ARG A 217 5.84 -25.85 11.21
N TYR A 218 4.57 -25.60 10.89
CA TYR A 218 3.57 -26.67 10.80
C TYR A 218 2.92 -26.81 9.42
N GLU A 219 2.83 -25.73 8.65
CA GLU A 219 1.95 -25.66 7.47
C GLU A 219 2.72 -25.46 6.17
N ARG A 220 3.82 -24.70 6.20
CA ARG A 220 4.67 -24.43 5.05
C ARG A 220 5.18 -25.75 4.46
N LYS A 221 5.09 -25.87 3.14
CA LYS A 221 5.69 -26.97 2.40
C LYS A 221 7.09 -26.54 2.02
N GLU A 222 8.09 -27.27 2.52
CA GLU A 222 9.47 -27.06 2.12
C GLU A 222 9.61 -27.32 0.62
N THR A 223 10.38 -26.46 -0.02
CA THR A 223 10.70 -26.55 -1.43
C THR A 223 12.13 -27.04 -1.53
N HIS A 224 12.33 -28.28 -1.97
CA HIS A 224 13.66 -28.85 -2.16
C HIS A 224 14.46 -27.94 -3.12
N ASP A 225 15.63 -27.49 -2.67
CA ASP A 225 16.62 -26.71 -3.43
C ASP A 225 16.12 -25.39 -4.06
N SER A 226 15.09 -24.76 -3.52
CA SER A 226 14.65 -23.45 -4.02
C SER A 226 15.51 -22.32 -3.47
N ASN A 227 16.38 -21.78 -4.31
CA ASN A 227 16.92 -20.42 -4.15
C ASN A 227 16.34 -19.53 -5.25
N PRO A 228 15.48 -18.55 -4.94
CA PRO A 228 15.12 -18.06 -3.60
C PRO A 228 14.06 -18.93 -2.88
N ASP A 229 14.11 -18.95 -1.53
CA ASP A 229 13.24 -19.77 -0.68
C ASP A 229 11.89 -19.08 -0.36
N PRO A 230 10.78 -19.45 -1.03
CA PRO A 230 9.53 -18.69 -0.95
C PRO A 230 8.90 -18.76 0.44
N LEU A 231 8.42 -17.62 0.95
CA LEU A 231 7.64 -17.60 2.18
C LEU A 231 6.35 -18.41 2.02
N PHE A 232 5.58 -18.13 0.97
CA PHE A 232 4.30 -18.78 0.72
C PHE A 232 4.39 -19.90 -0.33
N THR A 233 4.22 -21.15 0.10
CA THR A 233 4.38 -22.34 -0.77
C THR A 233 3.13 -23.22 -0.88
N THR A 234 3.08 -24.04 -1.92
CA THR A 234 2.20 -25.21 -2.16
C THR A 234 3.10 -26.46 -2.31
N ARG A 235 2.50 -27.62 -2.63
CA ARG A 235 3.28 -28.80 -3.04
C ARG A 235 4.08 -28.59 -4.34
N GLU A 236 3.67 -27.62 -5.15
CA GLU A 236 4.27 -27.30 -6.46
C GLU A 236 5.24 -26.10 -6.39
N GLY A 237 5.69 -25.71 -5.19
CA GLY A 237 6.57 -24.55 -5.01
C GLY A 237 5.85 -23.27 -4.60
N ARG A 238 6.27 -22.10 -5.11
CA ARG A 238 5.68 -20.81 -4.73
C ARG A 238 4.18 -20.77 -5.06
N VAL A 239 3.38 -20.27 -4.13
CA VAL A 239 1.94 -20.13 -4.36
C VAL A 239 1.63 -19.05 -5.41
N GLY A 240 0.72 -19.37 -6.33
CA GLY A 240 0.17 -18.39 -7.26
C GLY A 240 -0.80 -17.41 -6.60
N ALA A 241 -0.88 -16.18 -7.10
CA ALA A 241 -1.80 -15.16 -6.60
C ALA A 241 -3.27 -15.60 -6.70
N SER A 242 -3.65 -16.30 -7.78
CA SER A 242 -5.00 -16.85 -7.96
C SER A 242 -5.36 -17.87 -6.88
N THR A 243 -4.41 -18.71 -6.46
CA THR A 243 -4.59 -19.67 -5.37
C THR A 243 -4.83 -18.97 -4.04
N LEU A 244 -4.08 -17.90 -3.74
CA LEU A 244 -4.31 -17.08 -2.55
C LEU A 244 -5.67 -16.39 -2.58
N ARG A 245 -6.06 -15.80 -3.71
CA ARG A 245 -7.39 -15.18 -3.90
C ARG A 245 -8.51 -16.18 -3.65
N LYS A 246 -8.43 -17.38 -4.25
CA LYS A 246 -9.43 -18.45 -4.06
C LYS A 246 -9.50 -18.92 -2.61
N ALA A 247 -8.35 -19.03 -1.93
CA ALA A 247 -8.31 -19.44 -0.53
C ALA A 247 -9.03 -18.42 0.37
N VAL A 248 -8.72 -17.13 0.23
CA VAL A 248 -9.41 -16.06 0.98
C VAL A 248 -10.91 -16.00 0.66
N GLN A 249 -11.28 -16.12 -0.62
CA GLN A 249 -12.69 -16.15 -1.01
C GLN A 249 -13.46 -17.32 -0.38
N ARG A 250 -12.83 -18.50 -0.28
CA ARG A 250 -13.45 -19.66 0.37
C ARG A 250 -13.69 -19.40 1.85
N GLU A 251 -12.70 -18.92 2.58
CA GLU A 251 -12.85 -18.61 4.01
C GLU A 251 -13.82 -17.43 4.23
N SER A 252 -13.88 -16.47 3.29
CA SER A 252 -14.88 -15.40 3.37
C SER A 252 -16.31 -15.92 3.24
N LYS A 253 -16.55 -16.92 2.39
CA LYS A 253 -17.88 -17.51 2.18
C LYS A 253 -18.37 -18.30 3.39
N SER A 254 -17.47 -18.86 4.19
CA SER A 254 -17.86 -19.57 5.42
C SER A 254 -18.26 -18.63 6.56
N VAL A 255 -17.84 -17.37 6.50
CA VAL A 255 -18.08 -16.38 7.57
C VAL A 255 -19.22 -15.44 7.23
N LEU A 256 -19.34 -15.03 5.96
CA LEU A 256 -20.33 -14.05 5.54
C LEU A 256 -21.58 -14.76 5.00
N PRO A 257 -22.77 -14.50 5.58
CA PRO A 257 -23.99 -15.09 5.05
C PRO A 257 -24.23 -14.63 3.61
N PRO A 258 -24.84 -15.47 2.75
CA PRO A 258 -25.32 -15.02 1.46
C PRO A 258 -26.28 -13.85 1.69
N GLN A 259 -26.22 -12.80 0.86
CA GLN A 259 -27.30 -11.81 0.87
C GLN A 259 -28.59 -12.54 0.48
N SER A 260 -29.56 -12.55 1.39
CA SER A 260 -30.94 -12.84 1.02
C SER A 260 -31.35 -11.74 0.05
N VAL A 261 -31.41 -12.08 -1.24
CA VAL A 261 -32.17 -11.27 -2.19
C VAL A 261 -33.59 -11.30 -1.65
N ALA A 262 -34.12 -10.15 -1.21
CA ALA A 262 -35.55 -10.05 -0.97
C ALA A 262 -36.20 -10.48 -2.28
N LEU A 263 -36.91 -11.61 -2.26
CA LEU A 263 -37.68 -12.10 -3.40
C LEU A 263 -38.85 -11.15 -3.60
N GLU A 264 -38.60 -9.97 -4.15
CA GLU A 264 -39.60 -9.33 -5.00
C GLU A 264 -39.75 -10.25 -6.20
N TYR A 265 -40.89 -10.93 -6.27
CA TYR A 265 -41.25 -11.83 -7.36
C TYR A 265 -41.00 -11.14 -8.71
N PRO A 266 -40.01 -11.56 -9.50
CA PRO A 266 -39.88 -11.08 -10.86
C PRO A 266 -40.91 -11.83 -11.70
N GLY A 267 -41.64 -11.09 -12.54
CA GLY A 267 -42.43 -11.68 -13.62
C GLY A 267 -41.56 -12.56 -14.54
N PRO A 268 -42.19 -13.35 -15.43
CA PRO A 268 -41.49 -14.39 -16.19
C PRO A 268 -40.64 -13.77 -17.31
N ALA A 269 -39.42 -13.36 -16.99
CA ALA A 269 -38.35 -13.11 -17.94
C ALA A 269 -36.97 -13.22 -17.26
N ASP A 270 -36.04 -13.89 -17.96
CA ASP A 270 -34.62 -14.11 -17.65
C ASP A 270 -34.22 -15.00 -16.46
N GLN A 271 -34.01 -16.28 -16.77
CA GLN A 271 -33.38 -17.27 -15.89
C GLN A 271 -31.83 -17.19 -15.86
N ASN A 272 -31.21 -16.23 -16.56
CA ASN A 272 -29.75 -16.14 -16.65
C ASN A 272 -29.06 -15.19 -15.67
N ASP A 273 -29.80 -14.39 -14.89
CA ASP A 273 -29.21 -13.34 -14.04
C ASP A 273 -29.48 -13.51 -12.53
N ARG A 274 -29.58 -14.77 -12.08
CA ARG A 274 -29.75 -15.10 -10.66
C ARG A 274 -28.42 -15.46 -10.00
N THR A 275 -27.53 -14.48 -9.84
CA THR A 275 -26.49 -14.57 -8.80
C THR A 275 -26.77 -13.52 -7.73
N ALA A 276 -27.26 -13.98 -6.58
CA ALA A 276 -27.23 -13.16 -5.37
C ALA A 276 -25.80 -12.62 -5.22
N ALA A 277 -25.65 -11.30 -5.07
CA ALA A 277 -24.35 -10.66 -4.90
C ALA A 277 -23.67 -11.25 -3.65
N GLN A 278 -22.82 -12.26 -3.85
CA GLN A 278 -22.13 -12.93 -2.76
C GLN A 278 -21.15 -11.95 -2.13
N ARG A 279 -21.38 -11.59 -0.87
CA ARG A 279 -20.42 -10.85 -0.05
C ARG A 279 -19.17 -11.71 0.13
N ASN A 280 -18.14 -11.43 -0.65
CA ASN A 280 -16.84 -12.08 -0.53
C ASN A 280 -15.77 -11.01 -0.33
N VAL A 281 -15.00 -11.14 0.74
CA VAL A 281 -13.80 -10.34 0.98
C VAL A 281 -12.71 -10.81 0.02
N SER A 282 -12.14 -9.87 -0.73
CA SER A 282 -10.95 -10.09 -1.55
C SER A 282 -9.68 -9.59 -0.84
N LEU A 283 -8.52 -9.98 -1.36
CA LEU A 283 -7.22 -9.47 -0.89
C LEU A 283 -7.08 -7.95 -1.05
N SER A 284 -7.72 -7.37 -2.07
CA SER A 284 -7.77 -5.92 -2.25
C SER A 284 -8.60 -5.24 -1.18
N ASP A 285 -9.66 -5.89 -0.68
CA ASP A 285 -10.51 -5.36 0.39
C ASP A 285 -9.78 -5.39 1.74
N ILE A 286 -8.96 -6.42 1.98
CA ILE A 286 -8.07 -6.49 3.15
C ILE A 286 -7.11 -5.30 3.17
N ARG A 287 -6.44 -5.04 2.03
CA ARG A 287 -5.56 -3.86 1.87
C ARG A 287 -6.32 -2.55 2.09
N TRP A 288 -7.49 -2.42 1.48
CA TRP A 288 -8.35 -1.23 1.62
C TRP A 288 -8.71 -0.98 3.09
N ALA A 289 -9.15 -2.01 3.82
CA ALA A 289 -9.51 -1.90 5.23
C ALA A 289 -8.29 -1.55 6.10
N ALA A 290 -7.11 -2.08 5.76
CA ALA A 290 -5.87 -1.75 6.45
C ALA A 290 -5.48 -0.28 6.30
N ILE A 291 -5.61 0.28 5.09
CA ILE A 291 -5.32 1.71 4.84
C ILE A 291 -6.40 2.57 5.50
N LYS A 292 -7.69 2.21 5.35
CA LYS A 292 -8.80 2.91 6.02
C LYS A 292 -8.60 3.00 7.52
N SER A 293 -8.35 1.87 8.18
CA SER A 293 -8.12 1.84 9.62
C SER A 293 -6.92 2.71 10.02
N TRP A 294 -5.84 2.67 9.25
CA TRP A 294 -4.67 3.50 9.50
C TRP A 294 -4.93 5.01 9.37
N LEU A 295 -5.89 5.40 8.52
CA LEU A 295 -6.34 6.80 8.40
C LEU A 295 -7.25 7.23 9.55
N GLU A 296 -8.00 6.32 10.15
CA GLU A 296 -8.94 6.60 11.27
C GLU A 296 -8.24 6.71 12.64
N TYR A 297 -7.07 6.09 12.80
CA TYR A 297 -6.28 6.13 14.06
C TYR A 297 -5.35 7.37 14.18
N LYS A 298 -5.55 8.40 13.35
CA LYS A 298 -4.80 9.67 13.39
C LYS A 298 -5.72 10.84 13.65
#